data_AF-A0A2U9T0Q8-F1
#
_entry.id   AF-A0A2U9T0Q8-F1
#
_cell.length_a   1.000
_cell.length_b   1.000
_cell.length_c   1.000
_cell.angle_alpha   90.00
_cell.angle_beta   90.00
_cell.angle_gamma   90.00
#
_symmetry.space_group_name_H-M   'P 1'
#
loop_
_entity.id
_entity.type
_entity.pdbx_description
1 polymer ?
#
loop_
_entity_poly.entity_id
_entity_poly.type
_entity_poly.pdbx_seq_one_letter_code
_entity_poly.pdbx_strand_id
1 'polypeptide(L)'
;MRRYALLLGIVLAAPAAQAEAPLPANSFADSYGRYAPAGDCTREPRITVAASGLEISVGGTNEHIAQPEAAWSYFGPSYQGIARALFPYTGAERPVIILLNDGEVPGTLRIDPHDRGY
;
A
#
# COMPACT_ATOMS: atom_id res chain seq x y z
N MET A 1 2.71 62.92 9.72
CA MET A 1 1.90 62.15 8.75
C MET A 1 1.81 60.71 9.27
N ARG A 2 0.64 60.30 9.79
CA ARG A 2 0.40 58.98 10.40
C ARG A 2 0.26 57.93 9.29
N ARG A 3 1.13 56.91 9.29
CA ARG A 3 1.02 55.75 8.39
C ARG A 3 0.14 54.69 9.06
N TYR A 4 -1.01 54.40 8.46
CA TYR A 4 -1.89 53.30 8.87
C TYR A 4 -1.24 51.97 8.49
N ALA A 5 -0.90 51.15 9.48
CA ALA A 5 -0.47 49.77 9.25
C ALA A 5 -1.72 48.90 9.10
N LEU A 6 -2.00 48.46 7.88
CA LEU A 6 -3.04 47.46 7.60
C LEU A 6 -2.43 46.08 7.84
N LEU A 7 -2.77 45.44 8.96
CA LEU A 7 -2.41 44.05 9.23
C LEU A 7 -3.39 43.15 8.46
N LEU A 8 -2.94 42.60 7.32
CA LEU A 8 -3.60 41.49 6.66
C LEU A 8 -3.47 40.24 7.56
N GLY A 9 -4.59 39.84 8.18
CA GLY A 9 -4.68 38.56 8.89
C GLY A 9 -4.67 37.40 7.89
N ILE A 10 -3.57 36.65 7.85
CA ILE A 10 -3.47 35.39 7.11
C ILE A 10 -4.26 34.35 7.91
N VAL A 11 -5.43 33.97 7.41
CA VAL A 11 -6.17 32.81 7.91
C VAL A 11 -5.39 31.55 7.51
N LEU A 12 -4.73 30.94 8.47
CA LEU A 12 -4.12 29.61 8.33
C LEU A 12 -5.27 28.59 8.17
N ALA A 13 -5.61 28.25 6.93
CA ALA A 13 -6.45 27.10 6.63
C ALA A 13 -5.67 25.85 7.03
N ALA A 14 -6.04 25.22 8.14
CA ALA A 14 -5.53 23.90 8.49
C ALA A 14 -6.00 22.90 7.42
N PRO A 15 -5.12 22.08 6.84
CA PRO A 15 -5.55 21.05 5.92
C PRO A 15 -6.43 20.07 6.70
N ALA A 16 -7.68 19.92 6.27
CA ALA A 16 -8.51 18.84 6.76
C ALA A 16 -7.83 17.52 6.37
N ALA A 17 -7.47 16.70 7.36
CA ALA A 17 -7.06 15.33 7.12
C ALA A 17 -8.24 14.61 6.46
N GLN A 18 -8.21 14.51 5.14
CA GLN A 18 -9.16 13.70 4.40
C GLN A 18 -8.77 12.25 4.70
N ALA A 19 -9.64 11.53 5.42
CA ALA A 19 -9.54 10.08 5.42
C ALA A 19 -9.56 9.65 3.95
N GLU A 20 -8.54 8.92 3.52
CA GLU A 20 -8.50 8.39 2.16
C GLU A 20 -9.78 7.59 1.92
N ALA A 21 -10.48 7.93 0.85
CA ALA A 21 -11.69 7.21 0.48
C ALA A 21 -11.34 5.72 0.37
N PRO A 22 -12.25 4.82 0.77
CA PRO A 22 -12.05 3.39 0.56
C PRO A 22 -11.66 3.14 -0.89
N LEU A 23 -10.65 2.31 -1.11
CA LEU A 23 -10.24 1.95 -2.46
C LEU A 23 -11.48 1.49 -3.26
N PRO A 24 -11.68 1.98 -4.49
CA PRO A 24 -12.77 1.52 -5.35
C PRO A 24 -12.81 -0.02 -5.38
N ALA A 25 -14.02 -0.57 -5.41
CA ALA A 25 -14.18 -2.01 -5.59
C ALA A 25 -13.38 -2.45 -6.82
N ASN A 26 -12.62 -3.53 -6.68
CA ASN A 26 -11.75 -4.07 -7.74
C ASN A 26 -10.53 -3.24 -8.12
N SER A 27 -10.07 -2.32 -7.28
CA SER A 27 -8.82 -1.56 -7.53
C SER A 27 -7.59 -2.45 -7.79
N PHE A 28 -7.64 -3.71 -7.35
CA PHE A 28 -6.58 -4.70 -7.55
C PHE A 28 -6.99 -5.86 -8.48
N ALA A 29 -8.03 -5.72 -9.31
CA ALA A 29 -8.48 -6.82 -10.17
C ALA A 29 -7.36 -7.39 -11.03
N ASP A 30 -6.51 -6.52 -11.59
CA ASP A 30 -5.35 -6.91 -12.40
C ASP A 30 -4.24 -7.60 -11.57
N SER A 31 -4.38 -7.64 -10.25
CA SER A 31 -3.46 -8.25 -9.30
C SER A 31 -4.11 -9.38 -8.50
N TYR A 32 -5.32 -9.83 -8.88
CA TYR A 32 -5.91 -11.01 -8.25
C TYR A 32 -5.11 -12.26 -8.59
N GLY A 33 -4.82 -13.06 -7.56
CA GLY A 33 -3.97 -14.24 -7.73
C GLY A 33 -3.30 -14.67 -6.44
N ARG A 34 -2.35 -15.60 -6.60
CA ARG A 34 -1.50 -16.11 -5.52
C ARG A 34 -0.06 -15.72 -5.76
N TYR A 35 0.59 -15.33 -4.68
CA TYR A 35 1.92 -14.77 -4.68
C TYR A 35 2.79 -15.47 -3.65
N ALA A 36 4.01 -15.78 -4.03
CA ALA A 36 4.99 -16.41 -3.15
C ALA A 36 6.41 -16.09 -3.62
N PRO A 37 7.44 -16.29 -2.78
CA PRO A 37 8.83 -16.04 -3.18
C PRO A 37 9.17 -16.77 -4.48
N ALA A 38 9.68 -16.02 -5.46
CA ALA A 38 9.96 -16.52 -6.82
C ALA A 38 8.76 -17.17 -7.55
N GLY A 39 7.52 -16.87 -7.13
CA GLY A 39 6.29 -17.46 -7.71
C GLY A 39 6.01 -18.89 -7.26
N ASP A 40 6.84 -19.46 -6.37
CA ASP A 40 6.69 -20.83 -5.90
C ASP A 40 5.73 -20.90 -4.72
N CYS A 41 4.47 -21.24 -5.00
CA CYS A 41 3.42 -21.37 -3.99
C CYS A 41 3.61 -22.53 -3.01
N THR A 42 4.68 -23.33 -3.12
CA THR A 42 5.06 -24.28 -2.07
C THR A 42 5.87 -23.61 -0.95
N ARG A 43 6.39 -22.40 -1.20
CA ARG A 43 7.14 -21.58 -0.23
C ARG A 43 6.24 -20.60 0.50
N GLU A 44 6.72 -20.11 1.62
CA GLU A 44 6.08 -19.07 2.43
C GLU A 44 6.98 -17.82 2.53
N PRO A 45 6.41 -16.63 2.78
CA PRO A 45 4.98 -16.33 2.93
C PRO A 45 4.18 -16.52 1.63
N ARG A 46 2.92 -16.93 1.73
CA ARG A 46 1.98 -16.92 0.59
C ARG A 46 0.99 -15.79 0.78
N ILE A 47 0.69 -15.08 -0.30
CA ILE A 47 -0.32 -14.02 -0.30
C ILE A 47 -1.35 -14.34 -1.37
N THR A 48 -2.62 -14.37 -1.00
CA THR A 48 -3.74 -14.40 -1.95
C THR A 48 -4.34 -13.01 -2.02
N VAL A 49 -4.48 -12.49 -3.23
CA VAL A 49 -5.18 -11.23 -3.51
C VAL A 49 -6.49 -11.58 -4.18
N ALA A 50 -7.59 -11.11 -3.60
CA ALA A 50 -8.93 -11.35 -4.12
C ALA A 50 -9.81 -10.10 -3.92
N ALA A 51 -11.03 -10.15 -4.44
CA ALA A 51 -12.01 -9.07 -4.25
C ALA A 51 -12.36 -8.82 -2.77
N SER A 52 -12.21 -9.82 -1.91
CA SER A 52 -12.41 -9.69 -0.46
C SER A 52 -11.24 -9.02 0.26
N GLY A 53 -10.08 -8.83 -0.38
CA GLY A 53 -8.87 -8.27 0.21
C GLY A 53 -7.65 -9.19 0.07
N LEU A 54 -6.73 -9.11 1.03
CA LEU A 54 -5.54 -9.97 1.11
C LEU A 54 -5.74 -11.09 2.12
N GLU A 55 -5.19 -12.26 1.83
CA GLU A 55 -4.94 -13.31 2.81
C GLU A 55 -3.44 -13.59 2.84
N ILE A 56 -2.83 -13.51 4.02
CA ILE A 56 -1.40 -13.75 4.25
C ILE A 56 -1.26 -15.05 5.04
N SER A 57 -0.59 -16.03 4.46
CA SER A 57 -0.28 -17.33 5.08
C SER A 57 1.20 -17.45 5.42
N VAL A 58 1.51 -17.63 6.71
CA VAL A 58 2.88 -17.83 7.23
C VAL A 58 2.87 -18.78 8.41
N GLY A 59 3.70 -19.82 8.38
CA GLY A 59 3.88 -20.75 9.49
C GLY A 59 2.59 -21.44 9.92
N GLY A 60 1.68 -21.72 8.97
CA GLY A 60 0.35 -22.28 9.25
C GLY A 60 -0.68 -21.28 9.84
N THR A 61 -0.31 -20.03 10.02
CA THR A 61 -1.23 -18.95 10.41
C THR A 61 -1.73 -18.22 9.17
N ASN A 62 -3.03 -17.92 9.14
CA ASN A 62 -3.64 -17.09 8.11
C ASN A 62 -4.17 -15.80 8.72
N GLU A 63 -3.89 -14.67 8.07
CA GLU A 63 -4.44 -13.37 8.42
C GLU A 63 -5.15 -12.77 7.21
N HIS A 64 -6.35 -12.25 7.43
CA HIS A 64 -7.13 -11.59 6.40
C HIS A 64 -7.13 -10.07 6.59
N ILE A 65 -6.85 -9.34 5.51
CA ILE A 65 -6.86 -7.88 5.44
C ILE A 65 -7.88 -7.45 4.39
N ALA A 66 -9.05 -7.00 4.83
CA ALA A 66 -10.13 -6.63 3.93
C ALA A 66 -9.80 -5.38 3.08
N GLN A 67 -9.05 -4.43 3.64
CA GLN A 67 -8.74 -3.15 3.02
C GLN A 67 -7.24 -2.84 3.17
N PRO A 68 -6.37 -3.45 2.35
CA PRO A 68 -4.96 -3.09 2.36
C PRO A 68 -4.74 -1.67 1.82
N GLU A 69 -3.74 -0.98 2.33
CA GLU A 69 -3.28 0.27 1.73
C GLU A 69 -2.37 -0.03 0.53
N ALA A 70 -2.45 0.79 -0.52
CA ALA A 70 -1.60 0.67 -1.70
C ALA A 70 -1.03 2.02 -2.12
N ALA A 71 0.25 1.99 -2.52
CA ALA A 71 0.91 3.16 -3.10
C ALA A 71 0.99 3.04 -4.63
N TRP A 72 0.07 3.69 -5.32
CA TRP A 72 0.00 3.70 -6.79
C TRP A 72 1.23 4.29 -7.46
N SER A 73 1.88 5.27 -6.82
CA SER A 73 3.05 5.96 -7.34
C SER A 73 4.38 5.40 -6.81
N TYR A 74 4.37 4.26 -6.11
CA TYR A 74 5.58 3.68 -5.50
C TYR A 74 6.71 3.49 -6.51
N PHE A 75 6.38 3.03 -7.72
CA PHE A 75 7.33 2.81 -8.82
C PHE A 75 7.52 4.05 -9.73
N GLY A 76 7.03 5.22 -9.30
CA GLY A 76 7.05 6.47 -10.04
C GLY A 76 5.69 6.86 -10.62
N PRO A 77 5.47 8.16 -10.91
CA PRO A 77 4.17 8.70 -11.32
C PRO A 77 3.71 8.28 -12.72
N SER A 78 4.62 7.78 -13.56
CA SER A 78 4.35 7.35 -14.94
C SER A 78 4.47 5.84 -15.11
N TYR A 79 4.46 5.08 -14.01
CA TYR A 79 4.58 3.64 -14.05
C TYR A 79 3.37 2.97 -14.71
N GLN A 80 3.61 2.03 -15.62
CA GLN A 80 2.59 1.32 -16.40
C GLN A 80 2.75 -0.21 -16.33
N GLY A 81 3.61 -0.71 -15.44
CA GLY A 81 3.84 -2.15 -15.28
C GLY A 81 2.80 -2.85 -14.40
N ILE A 82 3.08 -4.12 -14.10
CA ILE A 82 2.17 -5.01 -13.37
C ILE A 82 2.52 -5.14 -11.89
N ALA A 83 3.66 -4.62 -11.45
CA ALA A 83 4.05 -4.62 -10.04
C ALA A 83 3.14 -3.72 -9.20
N ARG A 84 2.90 -4.12 -7.95
CA ARG A 84 2.09 -3.36 -6.98
C ARG A 84 2.78 -3.35 -5.63
N ALA A 85 2.75 -2.20 -4.96
CA ALA A 85 3.23 -2.05 -3.59
C ALA A 85 2.04 -1.91 -2.64
N LEU A 86 1.96 -2.82 -1.68
CA LEU A 86 0.91 -2.89 -0.67
C LEU A 86 1.52 -2.76 0.72
N PHE A 87 0.78 -2.09 1.61
CA PHE A 87 1.13 -1.96 3.02
C PHE A 87 0.08 -2.70 3.86
N PRO A 88 0.48 -3.74 4.62
CA PRO A 88 -0.46 -4.57 5.37
C PRO A 88 -0.80 -3.94 6.73
N TYR A 89 -1.14 -2.65 6.79
CA TYR A 89 -1.46 -1.99 8.04
C TYR A 89 -2.84 -2.44 8.55
N THR A 90 -2.86 -3.28 9.60
CA THR A 90 -4.09 -3.76 10.26
C THR A 90 -4.31 -3.14 11.64
N GLY A 91 -3.71 -1.97 11.91
CA GLY A 91 -3.75 -1.28 13.20
C GLY A 91 -2.62 -1.66 14.17
N ALA A 92 -1.89 -2.75 13.90
CA ALA A 92 -0.59 -3.05 14.52
C ALA A 92 0.57 -2.56 13.62
N GLU A 93 1.68 -2.17 14.22
CA GLU A 93 2.87 -1.76 13.46
C GLU A 93 3.43 -2.95 12.68
N ARG A 94 3.50 -2.80 11.35
CA ARG A 94 4.11 -3.76 10.44
C ARG A 94 5.06 -3.01 9.52
N PRO A 95 6.35 -2.94 9.86
CA PRO A 95 7.34 -2.22 9.07
C PRO A 95 7.76 -3.08 7.87
N VAL A 96 6.80 -3.38 6.97
CA VAL A 96 7.08 -4.11 5.73
C VAL A 96 6.30 -3.53 4.56
N ILE A 97 6.88 -3.62 3.37
CA ILE A 97 6.20 -3.40 2.09
C ILE A 97 6.07 -4.76 1.40
N ILE A 98 4.87 -5.05 0.92
CA ILE A 98 4.59 -6.21 0.07
C ILE A 98 4.66 -5.76 -1.38
N LEU A 99 5.54 -6.39 -2.17
CA LEU A 99 5.68 -6.14 -3.59
C LEU A 99 5.18 -7.36 -4.37
N LEU A 100 4.06 -7.17 -5.05
CA LEU A 100 3.45 -8.15 -5.95
C LEU A 100 4.04 -8.01 -7.34
N ASN A 101 4.14 -9.13 -8.06
CA ASN A 101 4.75 -9.21 -9.39
C ASN A 101 6.14 -8.55 -9.43
N ASP A 102 6.96 -8.83 -8.41
CA ASP A 102 8.33 -8.30 -8.30
C ASP A 102 9.15 -8.60 -9.56
N GLY A 103 9.89 -7.60 -10.02
CA GLY A 103 10.64 -7.66 -11.28
C GLY A 103 9.77 -7.78 -12.53
N GLU A 104 8.49 -7.37 -12.48
CA GLU A 104 7.51 -7.53 -13.56
C GLU A 104 7.19 -9.00 -13.90
N VAL A 105 7.38 -9.91 -12.96
CA VAL A 105 7.11 -11.34 -13.16
C VAL A 105 5.80 -11.72 -12.48
N PRO A 106 4.78 -12.22 -13.22
CA PRO A 106 3.51 -12.60 -12.61
C PRO A 106 3.64 -13.58 -11.43
N GLY A 107 2.98 -13.28 -10.31
CA GLY A 107 2.90 -14.17 -9.14
C GLY A 107 4.14 -14.19 -8.24
N THR A 108 5.20 -13.45 -8.56
CA THR A 108 6.35 -13.33 -7.66
C THR A 108 6.05 -12.38 -6.50
N LEU A 109 6.60 -12.70 -5.34
CA LEU A 109 6.49 -11.92 -4.12
C LEU A 109 7.87 -11.49 -3.63
N ARG A 110 8.00 -10.20 -3.31
CA ARG A 110 9.09 -9.67 -2.50
C ARG A 110 8.50 -8.94 -1.29
N ILE A 111 9.14 -9.10 -0.14
CA ILE A 111 8.80 -8.38 1.08
C ILE A 111 10.05 -7.68 1.56
N ASP A 112 9.98 -6.35 1.61
CA ASP A 112 11.07 -5.52 2.08
C ASP A 112 10.74 -4.97 3.48
N PRO A 113 11.73 -4.76 4.35
CA PRO A 113 11.54 -3.97 5.55
C PRO A 113 11.16 -2.54 5.15
N HIS A 114 10.14 -2.00 5.80
CA HIS A 114 9.76 -0.59 5.75
C HIS A 114 10.25 0.08 7.02
N ASP A 115 11.53 0.45 7.01
CA ASP A 115 12.06 1.37 8.02
C ASP A 115 11.47 2.76 7.75
N ARG A 116 10.67 3.26 8.69
CA ARG A 116 10.10 4.61 8.60
C ARG A 116 11.14 5.71 8.91
N GLY A 117 12.40 5.33 9.14
CA GLY A 117 13.55 6.22 9.21
C GLY A 117 13.65 7.03 10.51
N TYR A 118 13.16 6.49 11.63
CA TYR A 118 13.20 7.13 12.95
C TYR A 118 13.92 6.28 14.02
#